data_AF-A0AAD0Y6H9-F1
#
_entry.id   AF-A0AAD0Y6H9-F1
#
_cell.length_a   1.000
_cell.length_b   1.000
_cell.length_c   1.000
_cell.angle_alpha   90.00
_cell.angle_beta   90.00
_cell.angle_gamma   90.00
#
_symmetry.space_group_name_H-M   'P 1'
#
loop_
_entity.id
_entity.type
_entity.pdbx_description
1 polymer ?
#
loop_
_entity_poly.entity_id
_entity_poly.type
_entity_poly.pdbx_seq_one_letter_code
_entity_poly.pdbx_strand_id
1 'polypeptide(L)'
;MLTAQKRKFAVALMSGMSQKDAAIKAGYSEKSARSKGSQLAKDPEVIAFISRKKQEVIETDAVPTYGKKVYTPPVNSPQKKEGVVASPVFPAVVGEFDDPLQFLMAVMNDSTEDIDTRKDAAKAMLPYVHPKKGETGKKEARNAAAKAAAGVSKFGSMAPPKLVVNNKKG
;
A
#
# COMPACT_ATOMS: atom_id res chain seq x y z
N MET A 1 -14.20 33.19 23.20
CA MET A 1 -15.07 33.15 22.00
C MET A 1 -14.22 32.89 20.77
N LEU A 2 -14.57 31.88 19.96
CA LEU A 2 -13.77 31.52 18.78
C LEU A 2 -13.85 32.59 17.68
N THR A 3 -12.75 33.30 17.45
CA THR A 3 -12.68 34.38 16.45
C THR A 3 -12.77 33.83 15.02
N ALA A 4 -13.08 34.68 14.04
CA ALA A 4 -13.13 34.28 12.63
C ALA A 4 -11.77 33.76 12.11
N GLN A 5 -10.66 34.35 12.55
CA GLN A 5 -9.31 33.90 12.17
C GLN A 5 -8.98 32.54 12.77
N LYS A 6 -9.32 32.30 14.06
CA LYS A 6 -9.12 31.00 14.71
C LYS A 6 -9.93 29.88 14.03
N ARG A 7 -11.15 30.18 13.59
CA ARG A 7 -11.97 29.25 12.77
C ARG A 7 -11.30 28.89 11.45
N LYS A 8 -10.86 29.90 10.69
CA LYS A 8 -10.18 29.68 9.40
C LYS A 8 -8.90 28.85 9.57
N PHE A 9 -8.12 29.14 10.61
CA PHE A 9 -6.93 28.39 10.97
C PHE A 9 -7.25 26.92 11.27
N ALA A 10 -8.25 26.68 12.11
CA ALA A 10 -8.68 25.32 12.47
C ALA A 10 -9.17 24.52 11.26
N VAL A 11 -9.97 25.13 10.39
CA VAL A 11 -10.44 24.50 9.13
C VAL A 11 -9.26 24.18 8.22
N ALA A 12 -8.29 25.09 8.10
CA ALA A 12 -7.09 24.86 7.30
C ALA A 12 -6.25 23.68 7.86
N LEU A 13 -6.09 23.59 9.18
CA LEU A 13 -5.43 22.43 9.81
C LEU A 13 -6.18 21.12 9.58
N MET A 14 -7.51 21.13 9.65
CA MET A 14 -8.32 19.94 9.36
C MET A 14 -8.19 19.48 7.90
N SER A 15 -7.95 20.40 6.97
CA SER A 15 -7.65 20.06 5.58
C SER A 15 -6.22 19.58 5.32
N GLY A 16 -5.41 19.39 6.38
CA GLY A 16 -4.06 18.84 6.29
C GLY A 16 -2.96 19.85 5.95
N MET A 17 -3.24 21.16 5.96
CA MET A 17 -2.20 22.18 5.76
C MET A 17 -1.25 22.25 6.97
N SER A 18 0.00 22.65 6.71
CA SER A 18 0.97 22.91 7.77
C SER A 18 0.50 24.08 8.66
N GLN A 19 0.96 24.13 9.92
CA GLN A 19 0.59 25.21 10.84
C GLN A 19 0.99 26.60 10.32
N LYS A 20 2.11 26.71 9.58
CA LYS A 20 2.55 27.97 8.98
C LYS A 20 1.58 28.39 7.87
N ASP A 21 1.25 27.48 6.96
CA ASP A 21 0.41 27.79 5.80
C ASP A 21 -1.05 28.01 6.21
N ALA A 22 -1.52 27.27 7.22
CA ALA A 22 -2.82 27.49 7.85
C ALA A 22 -2.93 28.89 8.46
N ALA A 23 -1.86 29.41 9.07
CA ALA A 23 -1.84 30.77 9.62
C ALA A 23 -1.86 31.82 8.51
N ILE A 24 -1.11 31.63 7.42
CA ILE A 24 -1.15 32.53 6.26
C ILE A 24 -2.56 32.55 5.67
N LYS A 25 -3.18 31.38 5.48
CA LYS A 25 -4.54 31.25 4.97
C LYS A 25 -5.60 31.85 5.89
N ALA A 26 -5.36 31.86 7.20
CA ALA A 26 -6.21 32.53 8.17
C ALA A 26 -6.07 34.06 8.17
N GLY A 27 -5.09 34.61 7.43
CA GLY A 27 -4.85 36.05 7.29
C GLY A 27 -3.77 36.61 8.22
N TYR A 28 -2.94 35.76 8.83
CA TYR A 28 -1.76 36.21 9.57
C TYR A 28 -0.60 36.53 8.62
N SER A 29 0.23 37.50 8.97
CA SER A 29 1.36 37.89 8.13
C SER A 29 2.37 36.75 7.99
N GLU A 30 2.92 36.55 6.80
CA GLU A 30 3.84 35.44 6.50
C GLU A 30 5.07 35.41 7.42
N LYS A 31 5.59 36.59 7.77
CA LYS A 31 6.73 36.75 8.67
C LYS A 31 6.43 36.26 10.09
N SER A 32 5.19 36.37 10.55
CA SER A 32 4.77 35.94 11.89
C SER A 32 4.03 34.60 11.91
N ALA A 33 3.64 34.09 10.74
CA ALA A 33 2.79 32.91 10.57
C ALA A 33 3.35 31.66 11.25
N ARG A 34 4.67 31.48 11.27
CA ARG A 34 5.30 30.34 11.95
C ARG A 34 5.10 30.37 13.47
N SER A 35 5.33 31.53 14.10
CA SER A 35 5.16 31.72 15.54
C SER A 35 3.67 31.69 15.92
N LYS A 36 2.84 32.43 15.17
CA LYS A 36 1.39 32.49 15.39
C LYS A 36 0.71 31.14 15.14
N GLY A 37 1.12 30.39 14.12
CA GLY A 37 0.61 29.04 13.86
C GLY A 37 0.87 28.09 15.02
N SER A 38 2.07 28.14 15.62
CA SER A 38 2.40 27.32 16.80
C SER A 38 1.58 27.71 18.04
N GLN A 39 1.34 29.02 18.25
CA GLN A 39 0.47 29.52 19.33
C GLN A 39 -0.98 29.05 19.12
N LEU A 40 -1.54 29.29 17.94
CA LEU A 40 -2.92 28.96 17.59
C LEU A 40 -3.20 27.45 17.62
N ALA A 41 -2.20 26.62 17.31
CA ALA A 41 -2.32 25.16 17.42
C ALA A 41 -2.49 24.68 18.87
N LYS A 42 -2.01 25.46 19.85
CA LYS A 42 -2.11 25.16 21.29
C LYS A 42 -3.29 25.87 21.96
N ASP A 43 -3.96 26.78 21.26
CA ASP A 43 -5.08 27.53 21.81
C ASP A 43 -6.25 26.57 22.15
N PRO A 44 -6.79 26.62 23.38
CA PRO A 44 -7.83 25.68 23.82
C PRO A 44 -9.10 25.80 22.98
N GLU A 45 -9.42 26.99 22.48
CA GLU A 45 -10.58 27.22 21.62
C GLU A 45 -10.43 26.57 20.24
N VAL A 46 -9.22 26.59 19.68
CA VAL A 46 -8.92 25.96 18.38
C VAL A 46 -8.97 24.45 18.53
N ILE A 47 -8.37 23.92 19.61
CA ILE A 47 -8.40 22.49 19.93
C ILE A 47 -9.85 22.03 20.14
N ALA A 48 -10.63 22.75 20.95
CA ALA A 48 -12.04 22.44 21.19
C ALA A 48 -12.89 22.48 19.91
N PHE A 49 -12.58 23.38 18.97
CA PHE A 49 -13.25 23.42 17.67
C PHE A 49 -12.89 22.22 16.80
N ILE A 50 -11.60 21.85 16.72
CA ILE A 50 -11.15 20.69 15.95
C ILE A 50 -11.71 19.40 16.55
N SER A 51 -11.68 19.24 17.87
CA SER A 51 -12.22 18.06 18.55
C SER A 51 -13.73 17.95 18.34
N ARG A 52 -14.47 19.04 18.54
CA ARG A 52 -15.91 19.10 18.27
C ARG A 52 -16.22 18.76 16.83
N LYS A 53 -15.48 19.32 15.85
CA LYS A 53 -15.71 19.03 14.43
C LYS A 53 -15.33 17.61 14.04
N LYS A 54 -14.32 17.02 14.68
CA LYS A 54 -13.92 15.62 14.49
C LYS A 54 -14.94 14.65 15.10
N GLN A 55 -15.57 15.01 16.22
CA GLN A 55 -16.64 14.25 16.86
C GLN A 55 -18.02 14.45 16.21
N GLU A 56 -18.28 15.63 15.62
CA GLU A 56 -19.46 15.91 14.78
C GLU A 56 -19.38 15.18 13.42
N VAL A 57 -18.28 14.49 13.10
CA VAL A 57 -18.29 13.44 12.08
C VAL A 57 -19.02 12.25 12.68
N ILE A 58 -20.35 12.40 12.68
CA ILE A 58 -21.35 11.38 12.92
C ILE A 58 -20.94 10.12 12.17
N GLU A 59 -20.98 8.98 12.88
CA GLU A 59 -20.98 7.64 12.29
C GLU A 59 -22.04 7.61 11.20
N THR A 60 -21.59 7.76 9.97
CA THR A 60 -22.42 7.54 8.80
C THR A 60 -22.19 6.10 8.40
N ASP A 61 -23.08 5.20 8.84
CA ASP A 61 -23.40 3.96 8.12
C ASP A 61 -24.09 4.30 6.78
N ALA A 62 -23.46 5.16 5.99
CA ALA A 62 -23.94 5.58 4.69
C ALA A 62 -22.76 5.64 3.75
N VAL A 63 -22.56 4.51 3.07
CA VAL A 63 -21.97 4.44 1.73
C VAL A 63 -22.38 5.71 0.96
N PRO A 64 -21.43 6.51 0.44
CA PRO A 64 -21.79 7.63 -0.42
C PRO A 64 -22.44 7.03 -1.67
N THR A 65 -23.76 7.17 -1.82
CA THR A 65 -24.46 6.85 -3.06
C THR A 65 -23.95 7.78 -4.15
N TYR A 66 -22.95 7.31 -4.90
CA TYR A 66 -22.45 7.96 -6.09
C TYR A 66 -23.53 7.94 -7.18
N GLY A 67 -24.04 9.13 -7.51
CA GLY A 67 -24.49 9.51 -8.85
C GLY A 67 -25.64 8.71 -9.48
N LYS A 68 -26.90 9.06 -9.16
CA LYS A 68 -27.96 8.98 -10.18
C LYS A 68 -27.60 9.94 -11.31
N LYS A 69 -27.13 9.42 -12.45
CA LYS A 69 -27.05 10.19 -13.69
C LYS A 69 -28.47 10.49 -14.16
N VAL A 70 -29.00 11.66 -13.81
CA VAL A 70 -30.18 12.21 -14.49
C VAL A 70 -29.72 12.64 -15.87
N TYR A 71 -30.28 12.02 -16.90
CA TYR A 71 -30.03 12.32 -18.31
C TYR A 71 -30.58 13.72 -18.60
N THR A 72 -29.75 14.74 -18.51
CA THR A 72 -30.03 16.05 -19.11
C THR A 72 -29.35 16.09 -20.49
N PRO A 73 -30.08 16.43 -21.57
CA PRO A 73 -29.50 16.49 -22.91
C PRO A 73 -28.47 17.64 -23.01
N PRO A 74 -27.41 17.48 -23.83
CA PRO A 74 -26.23 18.34 -23.79
C PRO A 74 -26.43 19.61 -24.62
N VAL A 75 -26.08 20.76 -24.06
CA VAL A 75 -25.87 22.01 -24.83
C VAL A 75 -24.40 22.43 -24.69
N ASN A 76 -23.64 22.09 -25.74
CA ASN A 76 -22.43 22.71 -26.30
C ASN A 76 -21.26 23.23 -25.41
N SER A 77 -20.11 22.55 -25.59
CA SER A 77 -18.72 23.08 -25.78
C SER A 77 -17.89 23.52 -24.55
N PRO A 78 -16.53 23.59 -24.63
CA PRO A 78 -15.61 22.44 -24.70
C PRO A 78 -14.46 22.47 -23.66
N GLN A 79 -13.91 21.27 -23.38
CA GLN A 79 -12.53 20.94 -22.96
C GLN A 79 -11.87 21.66 -21.76
N LYS A 80 -11.56 20.88 -20.70
CA LYS A 80 -10.17 20.64 -20.28
C LYS A 80 -10.05 19.33 -19.49
N LYS A 81 -9.16 18.45 -19.97
CA LYS A 81 -8.76 17.18 -19.36
C LYS A 81 -7.82 17.45 -18.19
N GLU A 82 -8.00 16.73 -17.10
CA GLU A 82 -7.01 16.34 -16.07
C GLU A 82 -7.80 15.39 -15.13
N GLY A 83 -7.75 14.08 -15.34
CA GLY A 83 -6.61 13.25 -14.93
C GLY A 83 -6.91 12.71 -13.52
N VAL A 84 -7.93 11.84 -13.44
CA VAL A 84 -8.40 11.21 -12.19
C VAL A 84 -7.26 10.36 -11.61
N VAL A 85 -6.74 10.78 -10.47
CA VAL A 85 -5.89 9.96 -9.60
C VAL A 85 -6.74 8.82 -9.04
N ALA A 86 -6.53 7.63 -9.60
CA ALA A 86 -7.00 6.38 -9.04
C ALA A 86 -6.29 6.17 -7.69
N SER A 87 -7.02 6.35 -6.60
CA SER A 87 -6.64 5.75 -5.32
C SER A 87 -6.93 4.24 -5.39
N PRO A 88 -6.06 3.39 -4.81
CA PRO A 88 -6.03 1.98 -5.08
C PRO A 88 -7.26 1.31 -4.47
N VAL A 89 -8.00 0.60 -5.33
CA VAL A 89 -8.89 -0.45 -4.88
C VAL A 89 -7.98 -1.52 -4.30
N PHE A 90 -7.90 -1.63 -2.98
CA PHE A 90 -7.48 -2.89 -2.39
C PHE A 90 -8.65 -3.84 -2.60
N PRO A 91 -8.56 -4.86 -3.46
CA PRO A 91 -9.56 -5.91 -3.42
C PRO A 91 -9.46 -6.53 -2.03
N ALA A 92 -10.56 -6.44 -1.27
CA ALA A 92 -10.74 -7.16 -0.03
C ALA A 92 -10.82 -8.65 -0.33
N VAL A 93 -9.69 -9.28 -0.68
CA VAL A 93 -9.52 -10.73 -0.65
C VAL A 93 -9.14 -11.10 0.79
N VAL A 94 -10.00 -10.75 1.74
CA VAL A 94 -9.84 -11.16 3.13
C VAL A 94 -10.34 -12.59 3.22
N GLY A 95 -9.41 -13.56 3.14
CA GLY A 95 -9.68 -14.96 3.48
C GLY A 95 -9.36 -16.03 2.42
N GLU A 96 -8.79 -15.67 1.26
CA GLU A 96 -8.50 -16.67 0.22
C GLU A 96 -7.03 -17.12 0.18
N PHE A 97 -6.13 -16.33 0.78
CA PHE A 97 -4.71 -16.65 0.85
C PHE A 97 -4.24 -16.58 2.30
N ASP A 98 -3.80 -17.72 2.83
CA ASP A 98 -3.20 -17.82 4.17
C ASP A 98 -1.77 -17.23 4.22
N ASP A 99 -1.10 -17.18 3.07
CA ASP A 99 0.26 -16.67 2.91
C ASP A 99 0.28 -15.42 1.99
N PRO A 100 0.82 -14.27 2.46
CA PRO A 100 0.95 -13.07 1.65
C PRO A 100 1.78 -13.28 0.37
N LEU A 101 2.74 -14.22 0.35
CA LEU A 101 3.49 -14.52 -0.87
C LEU A 101 2.63 -15.18 -1.95
N GLN A 102 1.68 -16.03 -1.55
CA GLN A 102 0.75 -16.67 -2.49
C GLN A 102 -0.20 -15.66 -3.12
N PHE A 103 -0.65 -14.68 -2.34
CA PHE A 103 -1.41 -13.56 -2.87
C PHE A 103 -0.61 -12.76 -3.90
N LEU A 104 0.64 -12.37 -3.59
CA LEU A 104 1.49 -11.62 -4.53
C LEU A 104 1.77 -12.42 -5.82
N MET A 105 1.93 -13.74 -5.72
CA MET A 105 2.04 -14.62 -6.89
C MET A 105 0.78 -14.61 -7.75
N ALA A 106 -0.39 -14.67 -7.13
CA ALA A 106 -1.67 -14.62 -7.84
C ALA A 106 -1.84 -13.29 -8.57
N VAL A 107 -1.58 -12.16 -7.89
CA VAL A 107 -1.66 -10.82 -8.49
C VAL A 107 -0.67 -10.67 -9.64
N MET A 108 0.57 -11.13 -9.49
CA MET A 108 1.58 -11.07 -10.55
C MET A 108 1.16 -11.85 -11.81
N ASN A 109 0.46 -12.98 -11.63
CA ASN A 109 0.04 -13.86 -12.72
C ASN A 109 -1.31 -13.47 -13.35
N ASP A 110 -2.06 -12.56 -12.74
CA ASP A 110 -3.35 -12.12 -13.25
C ASP A 110 -3.18 -11.13 -14.42
N SER A 111 -3.53 -11.57 -15.63
CA SER A 111 -3.44 -10.75 -16.84
C SER A 111 -4.46 -9.61 -16.91
N THR A 112 -5.51 -9.66 -16.08
CA THR A 112 -6.57 -8.64 -16.00
C THR A 112 -6.17 -7.43 -15.17
N GLU A 113 -5.19 -7.62 -14.28
CA GLU A 113 -4.64 -6.56 -13.45
C GLU A 113 -3.67 -5.65 -14.21
N ASP A 114 -3.60 -4.41 -13.73
CA ASP A 114 -2.72 -3.40 -14.32
C ASP A 114 -1.25 -3.85 -14.29
N ILE A 115 -0.50 -3.42 -15.31
CA ILE A 115 0.90 -3.78 -15.46
C ILE A 115 1.73 -3.25 -14.29
N ASP A 116 1.41 -2.06 -13.76
CA ASP A 116 2.16 -1.48 -12.66
C ASP A 116 1.86 -2.18 -11.33
N THR A 117 0.62 -2.62 -11.09
CA THR A 117 0.25 -3.49 -9.96
C THR A 117 1.04 -4.80 -9.99
N ARG A 118 1.13 -5.45 -11.16
CA ARG A 118 1.93 -6.68 -11.34
C ARG A 118 3.42 -6.47 -11.10
N LYS A 119 3.98 -5.36 -11.58
CA LYS A 119 5.38 -5.00 -11.33
C LYS A 119 5.65 -4.76 -9.85
N ASP A 120 4.72 -4.12 -9.15
CA ASP A 120 4.87 -3.85 -7.71
C ASP A 120 4.85 -5.16 -6.90
N ALA A 121 3.91 -6.05 -7.20
CA ALA A 121 3.88 -7.39 -6.61
C ALA A 121 5.19 -8.17 -6.87
N ALA A 122 5.68 -8.15 -8.11
CA ALA A 122 6.94 -8.79 -8.46
C ALA A 122 8.13 -8.21 -7.67
N LYS A 123 8.22 -6.87 -7.55
CA LYS A 123 9.28 -6.19 -6.77
C LYS A 123 9.22 -6.57 -5.30
N ALA A 124 8.02 -6.64 -4.71
CA ALA A 124 7.82 -7.04 -3.32
C ALA A 124 8.26 -8.50 -3.07
N MET A 125 8.12 -9.38 -4.06
CA MET A 125 8.55 -10.78 -3.97
C MET A 125 10.06 -11.01 -4.15
N LEU A 126 10.79 -10.10 -4.82
CA LEU A 126 12.22 -10.27 -5.12
C LEU A 126 13.09 -10.62 -3.90
N PRO A 127 12.94 -9.99 -2.72
CA PRO A 127 13.78 -10.29 -1.56
C PRO A 127 13.59 -11.71 -1.00
N TYR A 128 12.42 -12.31 -1.23
CA TYR A 128 12.04 -13.61 -0.68
C TYR A 128 12.35 -14.76 -1.65
N VAL A 129 12.18 -14.54 -2.96
CA VAL A 129 12.50 -15.53 -4.00
C VAL A 129 14.00 -15.56 -4.29
N HIS A 130 14.65 -14.41 -4.24
CA HIS A 130 16.10 -14.27 -4.37
C HIS A 130 16.62 -13.68 -3.06
N PRO A 131 16.99 -14.52 -2.07
CA PRO A 131 17.64 -14.01 -0.87
C PRO A 131 18.78 -13.10 -1.31
N LYS A 132 18.81 -11.89 -0.75
CA LYS A 132 19.85 -10.91 -1.09
C LYS A 132 21.18 -11.62 -1.02
N LYS A 133 21.99 -11.45 -2.07
CA LYS A 133 23.22 -12.22 -2.36
C LYS A 133 24.33 -12.10 -1.29
N GLY A 134 24.01 -11.65 -0.07
CA GLY A 134 24.88 -11.60 1.11
C GLY A 134 24.26 -12.14 2.41
N GLU A 135 22.97 -12.51 2.48
CA GLU A 135 22.33 -13.00 3.72
C GLU A 135 22.34 -14.53 3.86
N THR A 136 22.35 -15.29 2.76
CA THR A 136 22.64 -16.73 2.81
C THR A 136 24.12 -16.92 3.12
N GLY A 137 24.45 -17.16 4.38
CA GLY A 137 25.83 -17.40 4.81
C GLY A 137 26.51 -18.48 3.94
N LYS A 138 27.84 -18.38 3.78
CA LYS A 138 28.68 -19.27 2.93
C LYS A 138 28.36 -20.77 3.02
N LYS A 139 27.73 -21.25 4.08
CA LYS A 139 27.31 -22.65 4.26
C LYS A 139 26.07 -23.03 3.46
N GLU A 140 25.04 -22.19 3.40
CA GLU A 140 23.78 -22.53 2.72
C GLU A 140 23.92 -22.47 1.19
N ALA A 141 24.65 -21.48 0.67
CA ALA A 141 24.96 -21.40 -0.76
C ALA A 141 25.77 -22.62 -1.25
N ARG A 142 26.70 -23.14 -0.42
CA ARG A 142 27.45 -24.36 -0.72
C ARG A 142 26.55 -25.60 -0.71
N ASN A 143 25.62 -25.70 0.25
CA ASN A 143 24.69 -26.84 0.31
C ASN A 143 23.68 -26.84 -0.85
N ALA A 144 23.18 -25.67 -1.25
CA ALA A 144 22.30 -25.54 -2.41
C ALA A 144 23.03 -25.91 -3.71
N ALA A 145 24.25 -25.41 -3.91
CA ALA A 145 25.09 -25.77 -5.06
C ALA A 145 25.45 -27.26 -5.07
N ALA A 146 25.75 -27.86 -3.90
CA ALA A 146 26.03 -29.28 -3.78
C ALA A 146 24.80 -30.14 -4.12
N LYS A 147 23.59 -29.76 -3.68
CA LYS A 147 22.35 -30.47 -4.04
C LYS A 147 22.02 -30.37 -5.52
N ALA A 148 22.18 -29.19 -6.12
CA ALA A 148 21.97 -28.99 -7.56
C ALA A 148 22.96 -29.82 -8.40
N ALA A 149 24.24 -29.89 -7.98
CA ALA A 149 25.25 -30.72 -8.62
C ALA A 149 25.00 -32.23 -8.40
N ALA A 150 24.53 -32.64 -7.22
CA ALA A 150 24.24 -34.04 -6.92
C ALA A 150 23.08 -34.62 -7.77
N GLY A 151 22.11 -33.80 -8.16
CA GLY A 151 20.98 -34.24 -9.00
C GLY A 151 21.29 -34.36 -10.49
N VAL A 152 22.30 -33.64 -10.99
CA VAL A 152 22.59 -33.53 -12.45
C VAL A 152 23.94 -34.14 -12.82
N SER A 153 24.83 -34.41 -11.85
CA SER A 153 26.18 -34.90 -12.16
C SER A 153 26.22 -36.39 -12.45
N LYS A 154 27.13 -36.74 -13.38
CA LYS A 154 27.62 -38.09 -13.72
C LYS A 154 28.19 -38.90 -12.53
N PHE A 155 28.18 -38.32 -11.32
CA PHE A 155 28.64 -38.91 -10.06
C PHE A 155 27.53 -39.06 -9.02
N GLY A 156 26.27 -38.78 -9.36
CA GLY A 156 25.14 -39.13 -8.51
C GLY A 156 25.19 -40.62 -8.18
N SER A 157 25.04 -40.96 -6.89
CA SER A 157 25.12 -42.35 -6.42
C SER A 157 24.13 -43.21 -7.19
N MET A 158 24.65 -44.15 -7.99
CA MET A 158 23.85 -45.09 -8.75
C MET A 158 23.00 -45.93 -7.79
N ALA A 159 21.71 -46.10 -8.08
CA ALA A 159 20.81 -46.89 -7.23
C ALA A 159 21.42 -48.28 -6.97
N PRO A 160 21.45 -48.75 -5.71
CA PRO A 160 22.09 -50.01 -5.37
C PRO A 160 21.44 -51.15 -6.17
N PRO A 161 22.24 -52.01 -6.81
CA PRO A 161 21.71 -53.08 -7.64
C PRO A 161 20.84 -54.01 -6.81
N LYS A 162 19.63 -54.29 -7.29
CA LYS A 162 18.70 -55.24 -6.66
C LYS A 162 19.26 -56.65 -6.79
N LEU A 163 19.67 -57.24 -5.68
CA LEU A 163 20.09 -58.63 -5.62
C LEU A 163 18.86 -59.52 -5.82
N VAL A 164 18.73 -60.13 -7.00
CA VAL A 164 17.73 -61.17 -7.26
C VAL A 164 18.35 -62.51 -6.87
N VAL A 165 17.94 -63.06 -5.72
CA VAL A 165 18.39 -64.38 -5.28
C VAL A 165 17.49 -65.44 -5.92
N ASN A 166 17.95 -66.03 -7.03
CA ASN A 166 17.31 -67.20 -7.64
C ASN A 166 17.79 -68.49 -6.95
N ASN A 167 17.20 -68.81 -5.79
CA ASN A 167 17.41 -70.11 -5.16
C ASN A 167 16.55 -71.17 -5.83
N LYS A 168 17.08 -71.83 -6.87
CA LYS A 168 16.54 -73.11 -7.34
C LYS A 168 17.31 -74.25 -6.68
N LYS A 169 16.77 -74.76 -5.57
CA LYS A 169 17.15 -76.06 -5.00
C LYS A 169 16.34 -77.15 -5.72
N GLY A 170 17.02 -78.22 -6.11
CA GLY A 170 16.40 -79.50 -6.51
C GLY A 170 16.20 -79.64 -7.99
#